data_AF-A0A4P8RR30-F1
#
_entry.id   AF-A0A4P8RR30-F1
#
_cell.length_a   1.000
_cell.length_b   1.000
_cell.length_c   1.000
_cell.angle_alpha   90.00
_cell.angle_beta   90.00
_cell.angle_gamma   90.00
#
_symmetry.space_group_name_H-M   'P 1'
#
loop_
_entity.id
_entity.type
_entity.pdbx_description
1 polymer ?
#
loop_
_entity_poly.entity_id
_entity_poly.type
_entity_poly.pdbx_seq_one_letter_code
_entity_poly.pdbx_strand_id
1 'polypeptide(L)' 'MQPIGKLIVMVGAVIIVVGLVVWLAGDKFSWFGNLPGDIRVERKNFRFFAPITSMLLLSILLSFLMWVFRRLF' A
#
# COMPACT_ATOMS: atom_id res chain seq x y z
N MET A 1 6.54 0.85 31.82
CA MET A 1 6.28 -0.38 31.02
C MET A 1 5.26 -0.22 29.89
N GLN A 2 4.32 0.73 29.98
CA GLN A 2 3.36 1.07 28.91
C GLN A 2 3.94 1.42 27.50
N PRO A 3 5.10 2.10 27.35
CA PRO A 3 5.56 2.53 26.02
C PRO A 3 6.12 1.39 25.16
N ILE A 4 6.73 0.37 25.78
CA ILE A 4 7.33 -0.76 25.07
C ILE A 4 6.24 -1.63 24.41
N GLY A 5 5.12 -1.87 25.09
CA GLY A 5 4.00 -2.63 24.52
C GLY A 5 3.41 -1.97 23.27
N LYS A 6 3.26 -0.65 23.28
CA LYS A 6 2.81 0.13 22.11
C LYS A 6 3.80 0.05 20.94
N LEU A 7 5.10 0.11 21.24
CA LEU A 7 6.16 -0.02 20.22
C LEU A 7 6.11 -1.40 19.54
N ILE A 8 5.96 -2.48 20.31
CA ILE A 8 5.87 -3.85 19.79
C ILE A 8 4.66 -4.00 18.85
N VAL A 9 3.50 -3.46 19.24
CA VAL A 9 2.29 -3.49 18.41
C VAL A 9 2.49 -2.71 17.11
N MET A 10 3.13 -1.53 17.17
CA MET A 10 3.42 -0.73 15.99
C MET A 10 4.37 -1.44 15.02
N VAL A 11 5.46 -2.01 15.53
CA VAL A 11 6.43 -2.76 14.72
C VAL A 11 5.77 -3.97 14.08
N GLY A 12 4.95 -4.73 14.84
CA GLY A 12 4.18 -5.85 14.30
C GLY A 12 3.22 -5.43 13.17
N ALA A 13 2.50 -4.31 13.34
CA ALA A 13 1.61 -3.79 12.31
C ALA A 13 2.38 -3.39 11.03
N VAL A 14 3.53 -2.74 11.16
CA VAL A 14 4.39 -2.38 10.02
C VAL A 14 4.88 -3.63 9.29
N ILE A 15 5.31 -4.66 10.02
CA ILE A 15 5.77 -5.93 9.42
C ILE A 15 4.64 -6.61 8.66
N ILE A 16 3.42 -6.64 9.22
CA ILE A 16 2.24 -7.22 8.53
C ILE A 16 1.96 -6.45 7.24
N VAL A 17 1.99 -5.12 7.28
CA VAL A 17 1.78 -4.26 6.09
C VAL A 17 2.84 -4.54 5.03
N VAL A 18 4.11 -4.54 5.40
CA VAL A 18 5.22 -4.81 4.47
C VAL A 18 5.12 -6.23 3.92
N GLY A 19 4.81 -7.21 4.76
CA GLY A 19 4.59 -8.60 4.36
C GLY A 19 3.42 -8.74 3.37
N LEU A 20 2.31 -8.03 3.60
CA LEU A 20 1.17 -7.96 2.67
C LEU A 20 1.56 -7.34 1.33
N VAL A 21 2.33 -6.25 1.36
CA VAL A 21 2.83 -5.61 0.14
C VAL A 21 3.73 -6.58 -0.63
N VAL A 22 4.68 -7.25 0.03
CA VAL A 22 5.59 -8.21 -0.61
C VAL A 22 4.83 -9.45 -1.12
N TRP A 23 3.87 -9.97 -0.35
CA TRP A 23 3.06 -11.13 -0.72
C TRP A 23 2.14 -10.84 -1.91
N LEU A 24 1.46 -9.68 -1.91
CA LEU A 24 0.63 -9.23 -3.02
C LEU A 24 1.47 -8.79 -4.23
N ALA A 25 2.71 -8.32 -4.01
CA ALA A 25 3.63 -7.95 -5.08
C ALA A 25 4.31 -9.16 -5.75
N GLY A 26 4.60 -10.24 -5.01
CA GLY A 26 5.21 -11.47 -5.52
C GLY A 26 6.43 -11.23 -6.43
N ASP A 27 6.63 -12.09 -7.44
CA ASP A 27 7.64 -11.93 -8.51
C ASP A 27 7.27 -10.87 -9.56
N LYS A 28 6.13 -10.19 -9.40
CA LYS A 28 5.53 -9.34 -10.44
C LYS A 28 5.40 -7.90 -9.96
N PHE A 29 6.54 -7.25 -9.78
CA PHE A 29 6.60 -5.77 -9.79
C PHE A 29 6.08 -5.16 -11.11
N SER A 30 5.80 -5.98 -12.13
CA SER A 30 5.08 -5.60 -13.35
C SER A 30 3.59 -5.25 -13.14
N TRP A 31 3.02 -5.49 -11.95
CA TRP A 31 1.61 -5.27 -11.67
C TRP A 31 1.30 -3.93 -10.97
N PHE A 32 2.31 -3.20 -10.51
CA PHE A 32 2.11 -1.86 -9.97
C PHE A 32 1.61 -0.94 -11.10
N GLY A 33 0.30 -0.62 -11.09
CA GLY A 33 -0.37 0.02 -12.21
C GLY A 33 -1.18 -0.86 -13.17
N ASN A 34 -1.24 -2.17 -12.93
CA ASN A 34 -2.04 -3.10 -13.72
C ASN A 34 -3.08 -3.83 -12.85
N LEU A 35 -3.38 -3.30 -11.65
CA LEU A 35 -4.46 -3.83 -10.83
C LEU A 35 -5.78 -3.75 -11.61
N PRO A 36 -6.72 -4.69 -11.40
CA PRO A 36 -8.07 -4.57 -11.93
C PRO A 36 -8.64 -3.21 -11.47
N GLY A 37 -8.89 -2.32 -12.43
CA GLY A 37 -9.33 -0.94 -12.21
C GLY A 37 -8.27 0.15 -12.48
N ASP A 38 -6.99 -0.21 -12.65
CA ASP A 38 -6.00 0.71 -13.22
C ASP A 38 -6.24 0.83 -14.73
N ILE A 39 -6.39 2.07 -15.22
CA ILE A 39 -6.75 2.35 -16.61
C ILE A 39 -5.46 2.50 -17.42
N ARG A 40 -5.22 1.56 -18.33
CA ARG A 40 -4.13 1.64 -19.31
C ARG A 40 -4.72 1.70 -20.72
N VAL A 41 -4.47 2.80 -21.41
CA VAL A 41 -4.89 3.01 -22.81
C VAL A 41 -3.63 3.11 -23.67
N GLU A 42 -3.36 2.07 -24.44
CA GLU A 42 -2.26 2.05 -25.42
C GLU A 42 -2.82 2.16 -26.85
N ARG A 43 -2.35 3.18 -27.57
CA ARG A 43 -2.62 3.47 -28.99
C ARG A 43 -1.28 3.65 -29.71
N LYS A 44 -1.26 3.53 -31.05
CA LYS A 44 -0.04 3.63 -31.88
C LYS A 44 0.86 4.85 -31.55
N ASN A 45 0.28 6.01 -31.23
CA ASN A 45 1.02 7.24 -30.88
C ASN A 45 0.69 7.79 -29.48
N PHE A 46 -0.07 7.07 -28.65
CA PHE A 46 -0.53 7.59 -27.36
C PHE A 46 -0.57 6.50 -26.29
N ARG A 47 0.04 6.76 -25.14
CA ARG A 47 0.00 5.87 -23.98
C ARG A 47 -0.51 6.68 -22.80
N PHE A 48 -1.64 6.27 -22.22
CA PHE A 48 -2.19 6.86 -21.00
C PHE A 48 -2.29 5.79 -19.93
N PHE A 49 -1.89 6.16 -18.73
CA PHE A 49 -1.83 5.29 -17.57
C PHE A 49 -2.38 6.04 -16.37
N ALA A 50 -3.48 5.55 -15.81
CA ALA A 50 -4.10 6.08 -14.60
C ALA A 50 -4.24 4.95 -13.56
N PRO A 51 -3.33 4.91 -12.57
CA PRO A 51 -3.28 3.84 -11.56
C PRO A 51 -4.25 4.14 -10.40
N ILE A 52 -5.54 4.25 -10.71
CA ILE A 52 -6.58 4.70 -9.74
C ILE A 52 -6.67 3.74 -8.56
N THR A 53 -6.73 2.44 -8.81
CA THR A 53 -6.87 1.42 -7.77
C THR A 53 -5.62 1.37 -6.91
N SER A 54 -4.44 1.43 -7.54
CA SER A 54 -3.16 1.48 -6.84
C SER A 54 -3.05 2.69 -5.91
N MET A 55 -3.41 3.89 -6.38
CA MET A 55 -3.35 5.12 -5.58
C MET A 55 -4.38 5.12 -4.43
N LEU A 56 -5.55 4.52 -4.65
CA LEU A 56 -6.57 4.38 -3.62
C LEU A 56 -6.09 3.45 -2.50
N LEU A 57 -5.54 2.28 -2.85
CA LEU A 57 -4.94 1.33 -1.90
C LEU A 57 -3.83 1.99 -1.07
N LEU A 58 -2.92 2.72 -1.74
CA LEU A 58 -1.84 3.44 -1.07
C LEU A 58 -2.38 4.49 -0.08
N SER A 59 -3.42 5.23 -0.48
CA SER A 59 -4.03 6.26 0.35
C SER A 59 -4.71 5.67 1.59
N ILE A 60 -5.43 4.56 1.44
CA ILE A 60 -6.06 3.85 2.57
C ILE A 60 -4.98 3.34 3.52
N LEU A 61 -3.90 2.77 2.99
CA LEU A 61 -2.80 2.24 3.79
C LEU A 61 -2.10 3.33 4.61
N LEU A 62 -1.73 4.44 3.97
CA LEU A 62 -1.12 5.58 4.64
C LEU A 62 -2.05 6.19 5.68
N SER A 63 -3.34 6.31 5.35
CA SER A 63 -4.37 6.80 6.27
C SER A 63 -4.52 5.90 7.49
N PHE A 64 -4.51 4.57 7.30
CA PHE A 64 -4.55 3.59 8.38
C PHE A 64 -3.29 3.69 9.26
N LEU A 65 -2.10 3.80 8.66
CA LEU A 65 -0.85 3.99 9.41
C LEU A 65 -0.88 5.28 10.25
N MET A 66 -1.31 6.39 9.67
CA MET A 66 -1.44 7.68 10.37
C MET A 66 -2.48 7.61 11.50
N TRP A 67 -3.59 6.92 11.28
CA TRP A 67 -4.62 6.71 12.30
C TRP A 67 -4.09 5.89 13.47
N VAL A 68 -3.40 4.77 13.19
CA VAL A 68 -2.75 3.95 14.22
C VAL A 68 -1.70 4.76 14.98
N PHE A 69 -0.87 5.53 14.29
CA PHE A 69 0.15 6.37 14.91
C PHE A 69 -0.48 7.40 15.86
N ARG A 70 -1.50 8.14 15.41
CA ARG A 70 -2.23 9.13 16.22
C ARG A 70 -2.98 8.51 17.40
N ARG A 71 -3.40 7.25 17.28
CA ARG A 71 -4.14 6.58 18.37
C ARG A 71 -3.20 6.02 19.43
N LEU A 72 -1.99 5.63 19.05
CA LEU A 72 -1.01 5.02 19.95
C LEU A 72 -0.09 6.04 20.63
N PHE A 73 0.30 7.11 19.93
CA PHE A 73 1.05 8.25 20.46
C PHE A 73 0.13 9.41 20.81
#